data_AF-A0A2M7EU99-F1
#
_entry.id   AF-A0A2M7EU99-F1
#
_cell.length_a   1.000
_cell.length_b   1.000
_cell.length_c   1.000
_cell.angle_alpha   90.00
_cell.angle_beta   90.00
_cell.angle_gamma   90.00
#
_symmetry.space_group_name_H-M   'P 1'
#
loop_
_entity.id
_entity.type
_entity.pdbx_description
1 polymer ?
#
loop_
_entity_poly.entity_id
_entity_poly.type
_entity_poly.pdbx_seq_one_letter_code
_entity_poly.pdbx_strand_id
1 'polypeptide(L)'
;MEIEPTLLAGVLILTPRIFRDARGSFCESWSRATLTRLGLALDFVQDNQSLSLAAGTVRGLHYQAPPHAQDKLVRVGHGAILDVAVDVRTGSPDFGKWVGVELSAENGRQLLIPKGFLHGFVTRAPDTLVLYKTT
;
A
#
# COMPACT_ATOMS: atom_id res chain seq x y z
N MET A 1 1.95 -12.48 -9.39
CA MET A 1 1.94 -11.57 -8.23
C MET A 1 2.34 -12.41 -7.04
N GLU A 2 3.38 -11.99 -6.35
CA GLU A 2 3.84 -12.60 -5.10
C GLU A 2 3.21 -11.86 -3.92
N ILE A 3 2.89 -12.60 -2.86
CA ILE A 3 2.28 -12.05 -1.64
C ILE A 3 3.15 -12.49 -0.48
N GLU A 4 3.62 -11.53 0.30
CA GLU A 4 4.45 -11.75 1.47
C GLU A 4 3.74 -11.18 2.71
N PRO A 5 3.60 -11.96 3.80
CA PRO A 5 3.09 -11.42 5.05
C PRO A 5 4.09 -10.47 5.69
N THR A 6 3.58 -9.52 6.47
CA THR A 6 4.41 -8.70 7.37
C THR A 6 4.34 -9.20 8.81
N LEU A 7 5.01 -8.51 9.71
CA LEU A 7 4.91 -8.75 11.16
C LEU A 7 3.51 -8.44 11.74
N LEU A 8 2.67 -7.67 11.02
CA LEU A 8 1.31 -7.38 11.44
C LEU A 8 0.32 -8.27 10.69
N ALA A 9 -0.45 -9.06 11.43
CA ALA A 9 -1.43 -9.96 10.86
C ALA A 9 -2.44 -9.21 9.95
N GLY A 10 -2.46 -9.59 8.67
CA GLY A 10 -3.33 -9.02 7.64
C GLY A 10 -2.70 -7.92 6.79
N VAL A 11 -1.61 -7.28 7.23
CA VAL A 11 -0.85 -6.34 6.39
C VAL A 11 0.07 -7.16 5.49
N LEU A 12 -0.08 -7.00 4.18
CA LEU A 12 0.57 -7.82 3.16
C LEU A 12 1.36 -6.96 2.17
N ILE A 13 2.53 -7.44 1.76
CA ILE A 13 3.29 -6.89 0.64
C ILE A 13 2.91 -7.65 -0.62
N LEU A 14 2.47 -6.91 -1.65
CA LEU A 14 2.12 -7.47 -2.95
C LEU A 14 3.16 -7.01 -3.98
N THR A 15 3.79 -7.98 -4.66
CA THR A 15 4.80 -7.70 -5.70
C THR A 15 4.27 -8.18 -7.06
N PRO A 16 3.83 -7.28 -7.96
CA PRO A 16 3.45 -7.64 -9.31
C PRO A 16 4.69 -8.07 -10.12
N ARG A 17 4.48 -8.91 -11.14
CA ARG A 17 5.54 -9.21 -12.10
C ARG A 17 5.72 -8.01 -13.03
N ILE A 18 6.93 -7.48 -13.10
CA ILE A 18 7.29 -6.38 -14.00
C ILE A 18 8.00 -6.96 -15.22
N PHE A 19 7.45 -6.71 -16.40
CA PHE A 19 8.07 -7.03 -17.68
C PHE A 19 8.85 -5.81 -18.15
N ARG A 20 10.13 -5.98 -18.47
CA ARG A 20 11.02 -4.89 -18.90
C ARG A 20 11.58 -5.19 -20.28
N ASP A 21 11.65 -4.16 -21.13
CA ASP A 21 12.29 -4.21 -22.43
C ASP A 21 12.84 -2.81 -22.81
N ALA A 22 13.39 -2.66 -24.01
CA ALA A 22 14.02 -1.41 -24.45
C ALA A 22 13.05 -0.19 -24.48
N ARG A 23 11.74 -0.40 -24.43
CA ARG A 23 10.71 0.66 -24.42
C ARG A 23 10.38 1.13 -23.00
N GLY A 24 10.79 0.38 -21.97
CA GLY A 24 10.45 0.64 -20.58
C GLY A 24 9.93 -0.60 -19.86
N SER A 25 8.82 -0.45 -19.13
CA SER A 25 8.25 -1.56 -18.35
C SER A 25 6.73 -1.59 -18.36
N PHE A 26 6.18 -2.80 -18.28
CA PHE A 26 4.75 -3.07 -18.15
C PHE A 26 4.49 -3.96 -16.93
N CYS A 27 3.42 -3.69 -16.19
CA CYS A 27 2.93 -4.59 -15.15
C CYS A 27 1.40 -4.52 -15.02
N GLU A 28 0.78 -5.66 -14.76
CA GLU A 28 -0.57 -5.72 -14.22
C GLU A 28 -0.47 -5.35 -12.73
N SER A 29 -0.64 -4.07 -12.40
CA SER A 29 -0.50 -3.60 -11.02
C SER A 29 -1.63 -4.09 -10.11
N TRP A 30 -2.79 -4.44 -10.68
CA TRP A 30 -3.91 -5.02 -9.96
C TRP A 30 -4.80 -5.81 -10.91
N SER A 31 -5.36 -6.93 -10.44
CA SER A 31 -6.38 -7.69 -11.14
C SER A 31 -7.28 -8.39 -10.13
N ARG A 32 -8.59 -8.14 -10.21
CA ARG A 32 -9.60 -8.79 -9.36
C ARG A 32 -9.47 -10.31 -9.43
N ALA A 33 -9.42 -10.87 -10.64
CA ALA A 33 -9.30 -12.31 -10.84
C ALA A 33 -8.03 -12.89 -10.20
N THR A 34 -6.89 -12.22 -10.37
CA THR A 34 -5.62 -12.62 -9.77
C THR A 34 -5.68 -12.59 -8.24
N LEU A 35 -6.16 -11.49 -7.65
CA LEU A 35 -6.24 -11.34 -6.19
C LEU A 35 -7.27 -12.29 -5.56
N THR A 36 -8.45 -12.45 -6.16
CA THR A 36 -9.47 -13.41 -5.70
C THR A 36 -8.92 -14.83 -5.66
N ARG A 37 -8.18 -15.25 -6.71
CA ARG A 37 -7.54 -16.58 -6.74
C ARG A 37 -6.48 -16.75 -5.65
N LEU A 38 -5.85 -15.66 -5.22
CA LEU A 38 -4.86 -15.64 -4.14
C LEU A 38 -5.51 -15.43 -2.75
N GLY A 39 -6.84 -15.50 -2.63
CA GLY A 39 -7.56 -15.38 -1.37
C GLY A 39 -7.87 -13.95 -0.93
N LEU A 40 -7.62 -12.95 -1.78
CA LEU A 40 -7.89 -11.54 -1.52
C LEU A 40 -9.09 -11.06 -2.33
N ALA A 41 -10.29 -11.35 -1.84
CA ALA A 41 -11.55 -10.89 -2.42
C ALA A 41 -11.93 -9.51 -1.86
N LEU A 42 -11.27 -8.46 -2.37
CA LEU A 42 -11.54 -7.06 -2.01
C LEU A 42 -12.30 -6.35 -3.12
N ASP A 43 -13.25 -5.49 -2.75
CA ASP A 43 -14.02 -4.68 -3.69
C ASP A 43 -13.58 -3.22 -3.61
N PHE A 44 -12.59 -2.85 -4.42
CA PHE A 44 -12.10 -1.47 -4.48
C PHE A 44 -13.08 -0.59 -5.25
N VAL A 45 -13.52 0.51 -4.64
CA VAL A 45 -14.54 1.43 -5.19
C VAL A 45 -14.00 2.83 -5.48
N GLN A 46 -12.76 3.12 -5.06
CA GLN A 46 -12.15 4.43 -5.23
C GLN A 46 -10.65 4.30 -5.53
N ASP A 47 -10.19 5.13 -6.47
CA ASP A 47 -8.79 5.37 -6.76
C ASP A 47 -8.39 6.75 -6.25
N ASN A 48 -7.22 6.84 -5.63
CA ASN A 48 -6.66 8.08 -5.13
C ASN A 48 -5.23 8.23 -5.63
N GLN A 49 -4.80 9.48 -5.75
CA GLN A 49 -3.46 9.84 -6.17
C GLN A 49 -2.98 11.05 -5.38
N SER A 50 -1.71 11.03 -4.96
CA SER A 50 -1.07 12.20 -4.38
C SER A 50 0.32 12.41 -4.95
N LEU A 51 0.66 13.67 -5.22
CA LEU A 51 2.01 14.10 -5.55
C LEU A 51 2.56 14.87 -4.35
N SER A 52 3.79 14.55 -3.97
CA SER A 52 4.50 15.25 -2.91
C SER A 52 5.85 15.71 -3.44
N LEU A 53 6.02 17.03 -3.57
CA LEU A 53 7.18 17.64 -4.25
C LEU A 53 8.48 17.43 -3.48
N ALA A 54 8.45 17.60 -2.15
CA ALA A 54 9.64 17.47 -1.33
C ALA A 54 9.84 16.02 -0.84
N ALA A 55 11.09 15.56 -0.83
CA ALA A 55 11.49 14.42 0.00
C ALA A 55 11.28 14.78 1.49
N GLY A 56 10.92 13.81 2.32
CA GLY A 56 10.57 14.03 3.72
C GLY A 56 9.14 14.53 3.97
N THR A 57 8.30 14.64 2.93
CA THR A 57 6.87 14.94 3.11
C THR A 57 6.19 13.79 3.84
N VAL A 58 5.57 14.08 4.99
CA VAL A 58 4.80 13.12 5.78
C VAL A 58 3.30 13.30 5.52
N ARG A 59 2.59 12.20 5.29
CA ARG A 59 1.12 12.17 5.26
C ARG A 59 0.62 11.05 6.14
N GLY A 60 -0.17 11.36 7.16
CA GLY A 60 -0.69 10.39 8.12
C GLY A 60 -0.40 10.77 9.57
N LEU A 61 -0.77 9.91 10.53
CA LEU A 61 -1.44 8.62 10.33
C LEU A 61 -2.96 8.77 10.20
N HIS A 62 -3.56 8.10 9.21
CA HIS A 62 -4.99 8.19 8.90
C HIS A 62 -5.66 6.81 8.85
N TYR A 63 -6.86 6.71 9.40
CA TYR A 63 -7.81 5.61 9.16
C TYR A 63 -9.23 6.17 9.04
N GLN A 64 -10.14 5.36 8.51
CA GLN A 64 -11.57 5.63 8.58
C GLN A 64 -12.19 4.71 9.62
N ALA A 65 -12.98 5.27 10.52
CA ALA A 65 -13.71 4.50 11.53
C ALA A 65 -14.99 3.88 10.94
N PRO A 66 -15.54 2.81 11.53
CA PRO A 66 -16.87 2.33 11.19
C PRO A 66 -17.92 3.46 11.23
N PRO A 67 -18.88 3.50 10.29
CA PRO A 67 -19.18 2.48 9.28
C PRO A 67 -18.36 2.60 7.98
N HIS A 68 -17.41 3.53 7.89
CA HIS A 68 -16.67 3.86 6.65
C HIS A 68 -15.25 3.27 6.61
N ALA A 69 -14.98 2.25 7.43
CA ALA A 69 -13.67 1.60 7.45
C ALA A 69 -13.35 1.01 6.07
N GLN A 70 -12.14 1.29 5.57
CA GLN A 70 -11.66 0.90 4.25
C GLN A 70 -10.33 0.17 4.33
N ASP A 71 -10.15 -0.84 3.48
CA ASP A 71 -8.82 -1.39 3.17
C ASP A 71 -8.12 -0.43 2.20
N LYS A 72 -6.78 -0.41 2.20
CA LYS A 72 -5.97 0.39 1.26
C LYS A 72 -4.96 -0.50 0.55
N LEU A 73 -4.87 -0.38 -0.77
CA LEU A 73 -3.77 -0.96 -1.55
C LEU A 73 -2.92 0.19 -2.10
N VAL A 74 -1.74 0.40 -1.51
CA VAL A 74 -0.87 1.56 -1.75
C VAL A 74 0.32 1.15 -2.62
N ARG A 75 0.68 1.98 -3.61
CA ARG A 75 1.87 1.80 -4.46
C ARG A 75 2.47 3.12 -4.90
N VAL A 76 3.71 3.07 -5.39
CA VAL A 76 4.41 4.24 -5.93
C VAL A 76 4.53 4.15 -7.46
N GLY A 77 4.13 5.23 -8.15
CA GLY A 77 4.26 5.38 -9.59
C GLY A 77 5.52 6.15 -10.02
N HIS A 78 6.03 7.03 -9.16
CA HIS A 78 7.28 7.77 -9.34
C HIS A 78 7.90 8.08 -7.97
N GLY A 79 9.22 8.04 -7.85
CA GLY A 79 9.92 8.25 -6.59
C GLY A 79 9.85 7.05 -5.64
N ALA A 80 9.83 7.33 -4.33
CA ALA A 80 9.85 6.31 -3.29
C ALA A 80 9.26 6.85 -1.97
N ILE A 81 8.69 5.95 -1.17
CA ILE A 81 8.20 6.22 0.19
C ILE A 81 8.65 5.14 1.16
N LEU A 82 8.77 5.49 2.44
CA LEU A 82 8.59 4.53 3.52
C LEU A 82 7.11 4.56 3.92
N ASP A 83 6.38 3.51 3.59
CA ASP A 83 4.96 3.35 3.89
C ASP A 83 4.77 2.62 5.22
N VAL A 84 3.86 3.09 6.06
CA VAL A 84 3.72 2.66 7.46
C VAL A 84 2.27 2.30 7.75
N ALA A 85 2.09 1.11 8.36
CA ALA A 85 0.83 0.69 8.95
C ALA A 85 1.00 0.49 10.46
N VAL A 86 0.04 0.96 11.25
CA VAL A 86 0.02 0.81 12.72
C VAL A 86 -1.29 0.13 13.14
N ASP A 87 -1.18 -0.92 13.94
CA ASP A 87 -2.34 -1.63 14.46
C ASP A 87 -2.98 -0.84 15.60
N VAL A 88 -4.23 -0.40 15.40
CA VAL A 88 -5.03 0.29 16.43
C VAL A 88 -6.31 -0.47 16.75
N ARG A 89 -6.38 -1.77 16.40
CA ARG A 89 -7.56 -2.60 16.64
C ARG A 89 -7.61 -3.00 18.10
N THR A 90 -8.57 -2.47 18.85
CA THR A 90 -8.80 -2.83 20.25
C THR A 90 -8.89 -4.36 20.42
N GLY A 91 -8.10 -4.91 21.33
CA GLY A 91 -8.03 -6.36 21.58
C GLY A 91 -7.05 -7.13 20.69
N SER A 92 -6.40 -6.48 19.72
CA SER A 92 -5.31 -7.09 18.96
C SER A 92 -4.11 -7.40 19.87
N PRO A 93 -3.47 -8.59 19.75
CA PRO A 93 -2.20 -8.87 20.43
C PRO A 93 -1.05 -7.99 19.91
N ASP A 94 -1.24 -7.32 18.77
CA ASP A 94 -0.28 -6.42 18.14
C ASP A 94 -0.66 -4.94 18.29
N PHE A 95 -1.64 -4.59 19.16
CA PHE A 95 -2.06 -3.21 19.36
C PHE A 95 -0.86 -2.27 19.65
N GLY A 96 -0.78 -1.17 18.90
CA GLY A 96 0.30 -0.19 18.97
C GLY A 96 1.58 -0.58 18.21
N LYS A 97 1.70 -1.82 17.72
CA LYS A 97 2.82 -2.22 16.86
C LYS A 97 2.62 -1.69 15.44
N TRP A 98 3.72 -1.55 14.73
CA TRP A 98 3.75 -1.00 13.39
C TRP A 98 4.70 -1.79 12.49
N VAL A 99 4.48 -1.67 11.17
CA VAL A 99 5.43 -2.12 10.14
C VAL A 99 5.70 -0.99 9.17
N GLY A 100 6.94 -0.89 8.71
CA GLY A 100 7.36 0.02 7.64
C GLY A 100 7.85 -0.78 6.43
N VAL A 101 7.41 -0.41 5.23
CA VAL A 101 7.81 -1.05 3.97
C VAL A 101 8.22 0.04 2.98
N GLU A 102 9.39 -0.13 2.36
CA GLU A 102 9.81 0.75 1.27
C GLU A 102 9.06 0.40 -0.02
N LEU A 103 8.30 1.37 -0.53
CA LEU A 103 7.62 1.26 -1.81
C LEU A 103 8.25 2.25 -2.79
N SER A 104 8.59 1.80 -3.99
CA SER A 104 9.15 2.66 -5.02
C SER A 104 8.65 2.27 -6.40
N ALA A 105 8.76 3.20 -7.36
CA ALA A 105 8.48 2.89 -8.75
C ALA A 105 9.40 1.78 -9.29
N GLU A 106 10.61 1.67 -8.75
CA GLU A 106 11.62 0.69 -9.15
C GLU A 106 11.29 -0.72 -8.65
N ASN A 107 10.99 -0.86 -7.35
CA ASN A 107 10.70 -2.16 -6.74
C ASN A 107 9.29 -2.66 -7.08
N GLY A 108 8.38 -1.73 -7.42
CA GLY A 108 6.99 -2.00 -7.78
C GLY A 108 6.15 -2.65 -6.70
N ARG A 109 6.65 -2.71 -5.46
CA ARG A 109 5.95 -3.27 -4.31
C ARG A 109 4.71 -2.43 -3.99
N GLN A 110 3.76 -3.10 -3.38
CA GLN A 110 2.52 -2.51 -2.88
C GLN A 110 2.29 -2.95 -1.45
N LEU A 111 1.66 -2.11 -0.64
CA LEU A 111 1.25 -2.46 0.71
C LEU A 111 -0.27 -2.53 0.78
N LEU A 112 -0.80 -3.71 1.11
CA LEU A 112 -2.20 -3.89 1.45
C LEU A 112 -2.37 -3.70 2.95
N ILE A 113 -3.21 -2.75 3.33
CA ILE A 113 -3.44 -2.33 4.70
C ILE A 113 -4.92 -2.55 5.02
N PRO A 114 -5.26 -3.48 5.91
CA PRO A 114 -6.65 -3.77 6.21
C PRO A 114 -7.37 -2.66 6.97
N LYS A 115 -8.69 -2.75 7.00
CA LYS A 115 -9.56 -2.00 7.92
C LYS A 115 -9.06 -2.10 9.37
N GLY A 116 -9.14 -0.99 10.09
CA GLY A 116 -8.73 -0.92 11.51
C GLY A 116 -7.24 -0.63 11.73
N PHE A 117 -6.45 -0.47 10.68
CA PHE A 117 -5.08 0.04 10.77
C PHE A 117 -5.02 1.53 10.46
N LEU A 118 -4.15 2.23 11.19
CA LEU A 118 -3.67 3.55 10.81
C LEU A 118 -2.65 3.42 9.67
N HIS A 119 -2.70 4.32 8.69
CA HIS A 119 -1.75 4.35 7.58
C HIS A 119 -1.17 5.74 7.36
N GLY A 120 0.12 5.80 7.04
CA GLY A 120 0.77 6.99 6.53
C GLY A 120 2.13 6.68 5.94
N PHE A 121 2.74 7.67 5.30
CA PHE A 121 4.05 7.49 4.68
C PHE A 121 4.90 8.75 4.80
N VAL A 122 6.21 8.57 4.59
CA VAL A 122 7.17 9.64 4.35
C VAL A 122 7.84 9.46 2.99
N THR A 123 7.89 10.52 2.19
CA THR A 123 8.59 10.46 0.90
C THR A 123 10.10 10.34 1.08
N ARG A 124 10.74 9.52 0.24
CA ARG A 124 12.19 9.32 0.19
C ARG A 124 12.85 9.95 -1.03
N ALA A 125 12.05 10.40 -1.99
CA ALA A 125 12.47 11.11 -3.18
C ALA A 125 11.58 12.35 -3.43
N PRO A 126 12.08 13.37 -4.14
CA PRO A 126 11.23 14.45 -4.64
C PRO A 126 10.22 13.92 -5.66
N ASP A 127 9.21 14.73 -5.95
CA ASP A 127 8.18 14.45 -6.96
C ASP A 127 7.54 13.07 -6.82
N THR A 128 7.38 12.59 -5.59
CA THR A 128 6.91 11.23 -5.34
C THR A 128 5.40 11.13 -5.59
N LEU A 129 5.04 10.24 -6.52
CA LEU A 129 3.66 9.95 -6.92
C LEU A 129 3.19 8.66 -6.24
N VAL A 130 2.29 8.80 -5.27
CA VAL A 130 1.66 7.69 -4.57
C VAL A 130 0.26 7.48 -5.12
N LEU A 131 -0.09 6.23 -5.42
CA LEU A 131 -1.41 5.81 -5.86
C LEU A 131 -1.98 4.83 -4.85
N TYR A 132 -3.26 4.94 -4.51
CA TYR A 132 -3.89 3.97 -3.63
C TYR A 132 -5.36 3.73 -3.94
N LYS A 133 -5.75 2.45 -3.88
CA LYS A 133 -7.13 1.99 -4.00
C LYS A 133 -7.75 1.83 -2.63
N THR A 134 -9.04 2.14 -2.49
CA THR A 134 -9.80 1.91 -1.26
C THR A 134 -11.11 1.17 -1.51
N THR A 135 -11.47 0.29 -0.57
CA THR A 135 -12.75 -0.43 -0.54
C THR A 135 -13.86 0.41 0.07
#